data_AF-A0A068UEI4-F1
#
_entry.id   AF-A0A068UEI4-F1
#
_cell.length_a   1.000
_cell.length_b   1.000
_cell.length_c   1.000
_cell.angle_alpha   90.00
_cell.angle_beta   90.00
_cell.angle_gamma   90.00
#
_symmetry.space_group_name_H-M   'P 1'
#
loop_
_entity.id
_entity.type
_entity.pdbx_description
1 polymer ?
#
loop_
_entity_poly.entity_id
_entity_poly.type
_entity_poly.pdbx_seq_one_letter_code
_entity_poly.pdbx_strand_id
1 'polypeptide(L)'
;MFVITMYVNNCPKNSVSCVAGFLGRFSFQPFKENPLLGPSSTTLQKLGALDVSKVVHEHQGWRLITCMWLHGGVFHLLANMLSLLVIGIRVEQEFGFVRIGLLYIISGLGGSLFSALFLQSNISVGASGALFGLLGGMLSELITNWSIYANKVVSLVTLVVIVAINLAVGLLPHVDNFAHIGGFLSGFLLGFVFLIRPQFSWVSQRYALQTYPSSSPKHKFKAYQCILWVLSLILLIVGFTLGLVLLLRGVDLNDHCSWCHYMSCVPTSRWSCNTQPVSCMSDQVGGQLTLTCSNNGKTKTYSLQSPSPSQIQGLCSQLCR
;
A
#
# COMPACT_ATOMS: atom_id res chain seq x y z
N MET A 1 13.70 6.75 2.19
CA MET A 1 13.57 5.67 1.18
C MET A 1 13.36 6.19 -0.23
N PHE A 2 12.36 7.02 -0.54
CA PHE A 2 12.13 7.49 -1.92
C PHE A 2 13.35 8.13 -2.60
N VAL A 3 14.13 8.94 -1.88
CA VAL A 3 15.40 9.52 -2.39
C VAL A 3 16.40 8.41 -2.78
N ILE A 4 16.53 7.37 -1.96
CA ILE A 4 17.40 6.21 -2.26
C ILE A 4 16.87 5.48 -3.50
N THR A 5 15.55 5.29 -3.59
CA THR A 5 14.92 4.69 -4.77
C THR A 5 15.25 5.46 -6.05
N MET A 6 15.15 6.79 -6.02
CA MET A 6 15.50 7.62 -7.18
C MET A 6 17.00 7.61 -7.49
N TYR A 7 17.85 7.56 -6.45
CA TYR A 7 19.29 7.43 -6.62
C TYR A 7 19.68 6.11 -7.31
N VAL A 8 19.02 5.01 -6.96
CA VAL A 8 19.23 3.69 -7.60
C VAL A 8 18.62 3.65 -9.00
N ASN A 9 17.47 4.30 -9.20
CA ASN A 9 16.77 4.35 -10.49
C ASN A 9 17.64 4.98 -11.59
N ASN A 10 18.29 6.11 -11.29
CA ASN A 10 19.21 6.81 -12.21
C ASN A 10 18.72 6.83 -13.67
N CYS A 11 17.59 7.50 -13.92
CA CYS A 11 16.93 7.49 -15.22
C CYS A 11 17.88 7.83 -16.39
N PRO A 12 18.71 8.89 -16.34
CA PRO A 12 19.56 9.25 -17.48
C PRO A 12 20.56 8.18 -17.90
N LYS A 13 20.94 7.28 -16.97
CA LYS A 13 21.84 6.17 -17.29
C LYS A 13 21.11 4.94 -17.82
N ASN A 14 19.87 4.73 -17.39
CA ASN A 14 19.15 3.47 -17.58
C ASN A 14 17.98 3.55 -18.59
N SER A 15 17.59 4.75 -19.01
CA SER A 15 16.46 5.02 -19.90
C SER A 15 16.85 5.98 -21.03
N VAL A 16 16.14 5.90 -22.17
CA VAL A 16 16.39 6.77 -23.35
C VAL A 16 15.77 8.17 -23.19
N SER A 17 14.67 8.26 -22.45
CA SER A 17 13.96 9.50 -22.17
C SER A 17 13.66 9.56 -20.68
N CYS A 18 13.72 10.78 -20.12
CA CYS A 18 13.44 11.05 -18.71
C CYS A 18 12.65 12.35 -18.58
N VAL A 19 11.82 12.42 -17.55
CA VAL A 19 11.11 13.65 -17.17
C VAL A 19 11.93 14.40 -16.12
N ALA A 20 11.90 15.73 -16.18
CA ALA A 20 12.68 16.62 -15.31
C ALA A 20 14.20 16.33 -15.39
N GLY A 21 14.76 16.39 -16.60
CA GLY A 21 16.19 16.14 -16.87
C GLY A 21 17.15 17.03 -16.07
N PHE A 22 16.71 18.24 -15.67
CA PHE A 22 17.48 19.15 -14.83
C PHE A 22 17.81 18.59 -13.43
N LEU A 23 17.12 17.54 -12.97
CA LEU A 23 17.39 16.84 -11.72
C LEU A 23 18.55 15.82 -11.83
N GLY A 24 19.12 15.63 -13.02
CA GLY A 24 20.21 14.69 -13.28
C GLY A 24 19.84 13.27 -12.84
N ARG A 25 20.63 12.68 -11.94
CA ARG A 25 20.42 11.31 -11.44
C ARG A 25 19.01 11.07 -10.85
N PHE A 26 18.36 12.12 -10.36
CA PHE A 26 17.03 12.05 -9.73
C PHE A 26 15.87 12.30 -10.71
N SER A 27 16.14 12.36 -12.03
CA SER A 27 15.09 12.46 -13.03
C SER A 27 14.13 11.26 -13.00
N PHE A 28 12.87 11.53 -13.35
CA PHE A 28 11.78 10.56 -13.31
C PHE A 28 11.69 9.78 -14.62
N GLN A 29 11.10 8.58 -14.54
CA GLN A 29 10.74 7.85 -15.74
C GLN A 29 9.68 8.60 -16.56
N PRO A 30 9.59 8.36 -17.89
CA PRO A 30 8.57 8.95 -18.73
C PRO A 30 7.14 8.64 -18.25
N PHE A 31 6.21 9.58 -18.48
CA PHE A 31 4.81 9.43 -18.06
C PHE A 31 4.11 8.18 -18.62
N LYS A 32 4.57 7.66 -19.76
CA LYS A 32 4.09 6.40 -20.34
C LYS A 32 4.44 5.17 -19.50
N GLU A 33 5.56 5.24 -18.78
CA GLU A 33 6.01 4.17 -17.90
C GLU A 33 5.49 4.38 -16.47
N ASN A 34 5.61 5.60 -15.95
CA ASN A 34 5.18 5.94 -14.60
C ASN A 34 4.50 7.32 -14.56
N PRO A 35 3.16 7.37 -14.48
CA PRO A 35 2.43 8.64 -14.44
C PRO A 35 2.59 9.39 -13.12
N LEU A 36 3.09 8.74 -12.06
CA LEU A 36 3.16 9.29 -10.70
C LEU A 36 4.43 10.13 -10.42
N LEU A 37 5.22 10.43 -11.46
CA LEU A 37 6.55 11.06 -11.34
C LEU A 37 7.47 10.24 -10.42
N GLY A 38 7.97 9.12 -10.93
CA GLY A 38 8.68 8.15 -10.09
C GLY A 38 9.73 7.31 -10.81
N PRO A 39 10.25 6.29 -10.12
CA PRO A 39 11.23 5.35 -10.66
C PRO A 39 10.56 4.31 -11.58
N SER A 40 11.36 3.46 -12.20
CA SER A 40 10.86 2.28 -12.93
C SER A 40 10.34 1.20 -11.98
N SER A 41 9.44 0.35 -12.48
CA SER A 41 8.95 -0.83 -11.74
C SER A 41 10.09 -1.80 -11.38
N THR A 42 11.05 -1.96 -12.29
CA THR A 42 12.25 -2.79 -12.07
C THR A 42 13.09 -2.30 -10.89
N THR A 43 13.24 -0.98 -10.73
CA THR A 43 13.93 -0.40 -9.57
C THR A 43 13.19 -0.70 -8.27
N LEU A 44 11.86 -0.58 -8.26
CA LEU A 44 11.04 -0.89 -7.10
C LEU A 44 11.12 -2.38 -6.72
N GLN A 45 11.03 -3.29 -7.70
CA GLN A 45 11.24 -4.73 -7.49
C GLN A 45 12.61 -5.02 -6.88
N LYS A 46 13.67 -4.38 -7.40
CA LYS A 46 15.03 -4.56 -6.86
C LYS A 46 15.13 -4.15 -5.39
N LEU A 47 14.42 -3.09 -4.99
CA LEU A 47 14.52 -2.51 -3.65
C LEU A 47 13.54 -3.10 -2.63
N GLY A 48 12.69 -4.05 -3.02
CA GLY A 48 11.79 -4.73 -2.09
C GLY A 48 10.30 -4.47 -2.28
N ALA A 49 9.87 -4.08 -3.48
CA ALA A 49 8.45 -4.09 -3.81
C ALA A 49 7.86 -5.49 -3.61
N LEU A 50 6.59 -5.52 -3.25
CA LEU A 50 5.84 -6.76 -3.13
C LEU A 50 5.67 -7.35 -4.52
N ASP A 51 6.20 -8.56 -4.69
CA ASP A 51 6.19 -9.32 -5.94
C ASP A 51 5.95 -10.77 -5.55
N VAL A 52 4.77 -11.30 -5.88
CA VAL A 52 4.32 -12.59 -5.33
C VAL A 52 5.20 -13.73 -5.80
N SER A 53 5.64 -13.70 -7.07
CA SER A 53 6.57 -14.70 -7.61
C SER A 53 7.85 -14.79 -6.77
N LYS A 54 8.42 -13.64 -6.36
CA LYS A 54 9.61 -13.62 -5.51
C LYS A 54 9.34 -14.05 -4.07
N VAL A 55 8.16 -13.74 -3.54
CA VAL A 55 7.76 -14.16 -2.19
C VAL A 55 7.60 -15.68 -2.13
N VAL A 56 6.90 -16.26 -3.10
CA VAL A 56 6.53 -17.68 -3.11
C VAL A 56 7.66 -18.56 -3.65
N HIS A 57 8.23 -18.24 -4.80
CA HIS A 57 9.22 -19.09 -5.48
C HIS A 57 10.67 -18.80 -5.07
N GLU A 58 11.00 -17.55 -4.72
CA GLU A 58 12.35 -17.18 -4.25
C GLU A 58 12.44 -17.04 -2.72
N HIS A 59 11.37 -17.37 -1.99
CA HIS A 59 11.27 -17.30 -0.52
C HIS A 59 11.60 -15.92 0.08
N GLN A 60 11.34 -14.83 -0.65
CA GLN A 60 11.63 -13.46 -0.21
C GLN A 60 10.48 -12.85 0.62
N GLY A 61 10.09 -13.53 1.71
CA GLY A 61 8.97 -13.12 2.57
C GLY A 61 9.12 -11.72 3.20
N TRP A 62 10.35 -11.22 3.33
CA TRP A 62 10.64 -9.87 3.79
C TRP A 62 9.99 -8.78 2.91
N ARG A 63 9.66 -9.08 1.65
CA ARG A 63 8.96 -8.17 0.74
C ARG A 63 7.56 -7.77 1.20
N LEU A 64 6.91 -8.60 2.01
CA LEU A 64 5.61 -8.29 2.64
C LEU A 64 5.71 -7.12 3.63
N ILE A 65 6.91 -6.83 4.13
CA ILE A 65 7.17 -5.74 5.07
C ILE A 65 7.81 -4.57 4.33
N THR A 66 8.87 -4.81 3.55
CA THR A 66 9.64 -3.71 2.95
C THR A 66 8.87 -2.87 1.94
N CYS A 67 7.85 -3.45 1.28
CA CYS A 67 7.03 -2.73 0.29
C CYS A 67 6.35 -1.49 0.88
N MET A 68 6.04 -1.50 2.18
CA MET A 68 5.38 -0.40 2.90
C MET A 68 6.19 0.91 2.90
N TRP A 69 7.52 0.83 2.79
CA TRP A 69 8.40 1.99 2.79
C TRP A 69 8.75 2.50 1.39
N LEU A 70 8.41 1.74 0.34
CA LEU A 70 8.63 2.13 -1.04
C LEU A 70 7.44 2.92 -1.58
N HIS A 71 7.69 3.84 -2.51
CA HIS A 71 6.64 4.66 -3.09
C HIS A 71 6.83 4.73 -4.60
N GLY A 72 5.73 4.59 -5.33
CA GLY A 72 5.72 4.56 -6.79
C GLY A 72 6.00 5.91 -7.47
N GLY A 73 5.95 7.02 -6.74
CA GLY A 73 6.19 8.36 -7.30
C GLY A 73 5.96 9.48 -6.31
N VAL A 74 6.23 10.72 -6.72
CA VAL A 74 6.13 11.91 -5.87
C VAL A 74 4.69 12.14 -5.41
N PHE A 75 3.71 12.10 -6.31
CA PHE A 75 2.30 12.30 -5.94
C PHE A 75 1.82 11.25 -4.94
N HIS A 76 2.22 9.99 -5.17
CA HIS A 76 1.90 8.89 -4.27
C HIS A 76 2.54 9.09 -2.89
N LEU A 77 3.81 9.50 -2.82
CA LEU A 77 4.47 9.80 -1.55
C LEU A 77 3.79 10.96 -0.81
N LEU A 78 3.51 12.07 -1.49
CA LEU A 78 2.88 13.24 -0.88
C LEU A 78 1.50 12.92 -0.31
N ALA A 79 0.67 12.17 -1.04
CA ALA A 79 -0.63 11.73 -0.56
C ALA A 79 -0.53 10.87 0.71
N ASN A 80 0.38 9.90 0.75
CA ASN A 80 0.59 9.08 1.94
C ASN A 80 1.10 9.89 3.13
N MET A 81 2.06 10.79 2.91
CA MET A 81 2.62 11.61 4.00
C MET A 81 1.59 12.59 4.54
N LEU A 82 0.79 13.23 3.68
CA LEU A 82 -0.30 14.11 4.12
C LEU A 82 -1.33 13.34 4.95
N SER A 83 -1.76 12.17 4.48
CA SER A 83 -2.67 11.30 5.23
C SER A 83 -2.09 10.85 6.57
N LEU A 84 -0.80 10.50 6.61
CA LEU A 84 -0.12 10.13 7.86
C LEU A 84 -0.02 11.31 8.83
N LEU A 85 0.23 12.53 8.35
CA LEU A 85 0.27 13.72 9.19
C LEU A 85 -1.12 14.06 9.76
N VAL A 86 -2.17 13.98 8.95
CA VAL A 86 -3.52 14.33 9.39
C VAL A 86 -4.12 13.26 10.31
N ILE A 87 -4.04 11.99 9.92
CA ILE A 87 -4.65 10.88 10.66
C ILE A 87 -3.71 10.37 11.74
N GLY A 88 -2.45 10.09 11.38
CA GLY A 88 -1.45 9.50 12.25
C GLY A 88 -1.16 10.34 13.49
N ILE A 89 -0.88 11.64 13.33
CA ILE A 89 -0.63 12.54 14.48
C ILE A 89 -1.83 12.56 15.43
N ARG A 90 -3.05 12.63 14.88
CA ARG A 90 -4.26 12.65 15.69
C ARG A 90 -4.39 11.38 16.53
N VAL A 91 -4.31 10.20 15.90
CA VAL A 91 -4.47 8.94 16.64
C VAL A 91 -3.29 8.67 17.58
N GLU A 92 -2.09 9.13 17.24
CA GLU A 92 -0.91 9.04 18.09
C GLU A 92 -1.05 9.88 19.37
N GLN A 93 -1.59 11.10 19.26
CA GLN A 93 -1.88 11.94 20.42
C GLN A 93 -2.92 11.31 21.37
N GLU A 94 -3.89 10.57 20.82
CA GLU A 94 -4.97 9.95 21.60
C GLU A 94 -4.55 8.61 22.27
N PHE A 95 -3.69 7.83 21.63
CA PHE A 95 -3.38 6.44 22.05
C PHE A 95 -1.90 6.15 22.31
N GLY A 96 -1.01 7.07 21.97
CA GLY A 96 0.44 6.94 22.11
C GLY A 96 1.12 6.22 20.94
N PHE A 97 2.38 6.59 20.70
CA PHE A 97 3.16 6.15 19.54
C PHE A 97 3.35 4.64 19.43
N VAL A 98 3.48 3.92 20.56
CA VAL A 98 3.72 2.47 20.55
C VAL A 98 2.52 1.72 19.97
N ARG A 99 1.31 2.05 20.42
CA ARG A 99 0.09 1.37 19.99
C ARG A 99 -0.22 1.67 18.53
N ILE A 100 -0.10 2.94 18.14
CA ILE A 100 -0.32 3.37 16.76
C ILE A 100 0.76 2.81 15.84
N GLY A 101 2.02 2.80 16.26
CA GLY A 101 3.11 2.18 15.50
C GLY A 101 2.89 0.70 15.25
N LEU A 102 2.50 -0.07 16.29
CA LEU A 102 2.17 -1.50 16.12
C LEU A 102 0.95 -1.70 15.23
N LEU A 103 -0.11 -0.92 15.42
CA LEU A 103 -1.31 -0.98 14.59
C LEU A 103 -0.96 -0.70 13.12
N TYR A 104 -0.17 0.34 12.86
CA TYR A 104 0.30 0.71 11.52
C TYR A 104 1.11 -0.41 10.85
N ILE A 105 2.11 -0.97 11.55
CA ILE A 105 2.96 -2.02 10.98
C ILE A 105 2.17 -3.32 10.71
N ILE A 106 1.38 -3.79 11.68
CA ILE A 106 0.66 -5.06 11.55
C ILE A 106 -0.47 -4.94 10.52
N SER A 107 -1.17 -3.80 10.47
CA SER A 107 -2.18 -3.56 9.42
C SER A 107 -1.56 -3.44 8.03
N GLY A 108 -0.39 -2.80 7.90
CA GLY A 108 0.37 -2.76 6.65
C GLY A 108 0.76 -4.16 6.16
N LEU A 109 1.17 -5.05 7.08
CA LEU A 109 1.44 -6.46 6.77
C LEU A 109 0.15 -7.18 6.32
N GLY A 110 -0.98 -6.93 6.99
CA GLY A 110 -2.28 -7.49 6.60
C GLY A 110 -2.74 -7.03 5.21
N GLY A 111 -2.51 -5.75 4.87
CA GLY A 111 -2.73 -5.23 3.53
C GLY A 111 -1.83 -5.91 2.49
N SER A 112 -0.53 -6.03 2.77
CA SER A 112 0.42 -6.69 1.88
C SER A 112 0.09 -8.17 1.67
N LEU A 113 -0.33 -8.87 2.72
CA LEU A 113 -0.77 -10.26 2.65
C LEU A 113 -2.03 -10.41 1.79
N PHE A 114 -3.03 -9.55 2.01
CA PHE A 114 -4.27 -9.59 1.23
C PHE A 114 -4.02 -9.25 -0.24
N SER A 115 -3.21 -8.24 -0.52
CA SER A 115 -2.76 -7.91 -1.88
C SER A 115 -2.08 -9.11 -2.54
N ALA A 116 -1.13 -9.75 -1.86
CA ALA A 116 -0.40 -10.90 -2.40
C ALA A 116 -1.29 -12.13 -2.71
N LEU A 117 -2.48 -12.23 -2.11
CA LEU A 117 -3.43 -13.32 -2.38
C LEU A 117 -4.32 -13.06 -3.59
N PHE A 118 -4.50 -11.79 -4.01
CA PHE A 118 -5.41 -11.41 -5.11
C PHE A 118 -4.69 -10.78 -6.31
N LEU A 119 -3.46 -10.29 -6.14
CA LEU A 119 -2.68 -9.62 -7.19
C LEU A 119 -1.36 -10.36 -7.42
N GLN A 120 -1.35 -11.30 -8.38
CA GLN A 120 -0.16 -12.09 -8.71
C GLN A 120 0.77 -11.42 -9.74
N SER A 121 0.21 -10.62 -10.66
CA SER A 121 0.94 -10.12 -11.84
C SER A 121 1.53 -8.73 -11.69
N ASN A 122 1.17 -7.99 -10.64
CA ASN A 122 1.63 -6.63 -10.41
C ASN A 122 2.52 -6.52 -9.18
N ILE A 123 3.33 -5.47 -9.17
CA ILE A 123 4.07 -5.08 -7.99
C ILE A 123 3.24 -4.14 -7.13
N SER A 124 3.33 -4.29 -5.82
CA SER A 124 2.70 -3.37 -4.87
C SER A 124 3.75 -2.69 -3.99
N VAL A 125 3.54 -1.39 -3.78
CA VAL A 125 4.37 -0.53 -2.92
C VAL A 125 3.50 0.52 -2.26
N GLY A 126 3.88 0.94 -1.06
CA GLY A 126 3.29 2.10 -0.41
C GLY A 126 2.81 1.84 1.00
N ALA A 127 2.76 2.91 1.76
CA ALA A 127 2.25 2.97 3.12
C ALA A 127 0.71 2.89 3.22
N SER A 128 0.00 2.91 2.09
CA SER A 128 -1.44 3.17 2.06
C SER A 128 -2.28 2.06 2.71
N GLY A 129 -1.87 0.79 2.63
CA GLY A 129 -2.51 -0.29 3.38
C GLY A 129 -2.48 -0.07 4.90
N ALA A 130 -1.34 0.40 5.43
CA ALA A 130 -1.21 0.74 6.86
C ALA A 130 -2.05 1.96 7.25
N LEU A 131 -2.16 2.97 6.36
CA LEU A 131 -3.03 4.14 6.58
C LEU A 131 -4.52 3.76 6.61
N PHE A 132 -4.95 2.87 5.72
CA PHE A 132 -6.27 2.27 5.79
C PHE A 132 -6.47 1.46 7.08
N GLY A 133 -5.41 0.83 7.57
CA GLY A 133 -5.38 0.23 8.89
C GLY A 133 -5.68 1.21 10.03
N LEU A 134 -5.09 2.41 10.00
CA LEU A 134 -5.43 3.47 10.96
C LEU A 134 -6.91 3.84 10.89
N LEU A 135 -7.47 3.99 9.68
CA LEU A 135 -8.91 4.27 9.49
C LEU A 135 -9.80 3.13 10.03
N GLY A 136 -9.42 1.87 9.81
CA GLY A 136 -10.10 0.71 10.38
C GLY A 136 -10.04 0.72 11.90
N GLY A 137 -8.88 1.02 12.47
CA GLY A 137 -8.69 1.17 13.92
C GLY A 137 -9.59 2.25 14.52
N MET A 138 -9.68 3.42 13.88
CA MET A 138 -10.58 4.50 14.27
C MET A 138 -12.06 4.07 14.24
N LEU A 139 -12.46 3.23 13.28
CA LEU A 139 -13.83 2.72 13.23
C LEU A 139 -14.13 1.82 14.44
N SER A 140 -13.21 0.91 14.79
CA SER A 140 -13.37 0.03 15.96
C SER A 140 -13.35 0.79 17.28
N GLU A 141 -12.52 1.83 17.36
CA GLU A 141 -12.49 2.75 18.49
C GLU A 141 -13.85 3.43 18.66
N LEU A 142 -14.41 3.99 17.58
CA LEU A 142 -15.70 4.66 17.60
C LEU A 142 -16.83 3.70 18.02
N ILE A 143 -16.81 2.45 17.56
CA ILE A 143 -17.77 1.41 17.96
C ILE A 143 -17.61 1.06 19.45
N THR A 144 -16.37 0.88 19.91
CA THR A 144 -16.05 0.48 21.28
C THR A 144 -16.43 1.54 22.30
N ASN A 145 -16.20 2.81 21.95
CA ASN A 145 -16.42 4.00 22.77
C ASN A 145 -17.65 4.80 22.33
N TRP A 146 -18.61 4.18 21.64
CA TRP A 146 -19.79 4.82 21.08
C TRP A 146 -20.55 5.70 22.08
N SER A 147 -20.58 5.35 23.37
CA SER A 147 -21.26 6.14 24.40
C SER A 147 -20.62 7.51 24.68
N ILE A 148 -19.34 7.70 24.37
CA ILE A 148 -18.54 8.87 24.77
C ILE A 148 -18.65 10.02 23.74
N TYR A 149 -18.82 9.70 22.46
CA TYR A 149 -18.85 10.71 21.40
C TYR A 149 -20.18 11.49 21.40
N ALA A 150 -20.14 12.83 21.40
CA ALA A 150 -21.36 13.64 21.30
C ALA A 150 -22.00 13.53 19.90
N ASN A 151 -21.19 13.60 18.83
CA ASN A 151 -21.63 13.59 17.44
C ASN A 151 -21.27 12.27 16.73
N LYS A 152 -21.79 11.17 17.25
CA LYS A 152 -21.45 9.78 16.86
C LYS A 152 -21.75 9.50 15.39
N VAL A 153 -22.97 9.86 14.97
CA VAL A 153 -23.47 9.60 13.62
C VAL A 153 -22.66 10.38 12.59
N VAL A 154 -22.38 11.67 12.87
CA VAL A 154 -21.55 12.50 11.99
C VAL A 154 -20.15 11.90 11.88
N SER A 155 -19.51 11.54 12.99
CA SER A 155 -18.17 10.96 12.99
C SER A 155 -18.11 9.64 12.21
N LEU A 156 -19.12 8.77 12.40
CA LEU A 156 -19.24 7.51 11.66
C LEU A 156 -19.43 7.76 10.16
N VAL A 157 -20.37 8.62 9.79
CA VAL A 157 -20.66 8.95 8.38
C VAL A 157 -19.43 9.56 7.72
N THR A 158 -18.75 10.52 8.37
CA THR A 158 -17.51 11.10 7.85
C THR A 158 -16.44 10.04 7.63
N LEU A 159 -16.23 9.14 8.58
CA LEU A 159 -15.23 8.08 8.44
C LEU A 159 -15.57 7.11 7.29
N VAL A 160 -16.83 6.69 7.21
CA VAL A 160 -17.31 5.80 6.13
C VAL A 160 -17.19 6.46 4.77
N VAL A 161 -17.54 7.75 4.65
CA VAL A 161 -17.40 8.52 3.40
C VAL A 161 -15.93 8.64 3.01
N ILE A 162 -15.02 8.93 3.94
CA ILE A 162 -13.58 8.98 3.67
C ILE A 162 -13.08 7.63 3.15
N VAL A 163 -13.44 6.52 3.81
CA VAL A 163 -13.06 5.17 3.38
C VAL A 163 -13.62 4.87 1.99
N ALA A 164 -14.90 5.15 1.75
CA ALA A 164 -15.55 4.91 0.46
C ALA A 164 -14.91 5.70 -0.68
N ILE A 165 -14.61 6.99 -0.46
CA ILE A 165 -13.93 7.83 -1.46
C ILE A 165 -12.54 7.28 -1.76
N ASN A 166 -11.75 6.91 -0.74
CA ASN A 166 -10.41 6.37 -0.98
C ASN A 166 -10.45 5.01 -1.70
N LEU A 167 -11.40 4.12 -1.37
CA LEU A 167 -11.59 2.86 -2.10
C LEU A 167 -12.06 3.09 -3.54
N ALA A 168 -12.87 4.12 -3.79
CA ALA A 168 -13.28 4.52 -5.14
C ALA A 168 -12.09 5.06 -5.96
N VAL A 169 -11.22 5.86 -5.34
CA VAL A 169 -9.93 6.27 -5.94
C VAL A 169 -9.03 5.05 -6.16
N GLY A 170 -9.13 4.03 -5.31
CA GLY A 170 -8.46 2.73 -5.45
C GLY A 170 -8.84 1.93 -6.70
N LEU A 171 -9.91 2.31 -7.41
CA LEU A 171 -10.28 1.72 -8.71
C LEU A 171 -9.45 2.26 -9.88
N LEU A 172 -8.62 3.28 -9.64
CA LEU A 172 -7.70 3.83 -10.63
C LEU A 172 -6.52 2.86 -10.86
N PRO A 173 -5.99 2.81 -12.10
CA PRO A 173 -4.83 1.97 -12.39
C PRO A 173 -3.63 2.41 -11.54
N HIS A 174 -2.79 1.43 -11.16
CA HIS A 174 -1.62 1.60 -10.29
C HIS A 174 -1.92 1.80 -8.79
N VAL A 175 -3.17 1.72 -8.37
CA VAL A 175 -3.56 1.71 -6.95
C VAL A 175 -3.95 0.29 -6.54
N ASP A 176 -3.46 -0.14 -5.38
CA ASP A 176 -3.71 -1.48 -4.85
C ASP A 176 -4.85 -1.44 -3.83
N ASN A 177 -6.07 -1.69 -4.31
CA ASN A 177 -7.25 -1.64 -3.47
C ASN A 177 -7.36 -2.87 -2.54
N PHE A 178 -6.76 -4.01 -2.92
CA PHE A 178 -6.69 -5.18 -2.03
C PHE A 178 -5.81 -4.88 -0.82
N ALA A 179 -4.69 -4.18 -0.99
CA ALA A 179 -3.90 -3.72 0.13
C ALA A 179 -4.68 -2.77 1.05
N HIS A 180 -5.53 -1.90 0.50
CA HIS A 180 -6.40 -1.01 1.29
C HIS A 180 -7.43 -1.79 2.10
N ILE A 181 -8.12 -2.75 1.47
CA ILE A 181 -9.14 -3.58 2.13
C ILE A 181 -8.51 -4.45 3.22
N GLY A 182 -7.42 -5.16 2.91
CA GLY A 182 -6.72 -6.01 3.86
C GLY A 182 -6.14 -5.22 5.04
N GLY A 183 -5.62 -4.03 4.75
CA GLY A 183 -5.14 -3.09 5.75
C GLY A 183 -6.25 -2.59 6.66
N PHE A 184 -7.36 -2.14 6.08
CA PHE A 184 -8.55 -1.70 6.82
C PHE A 184 -9.12 -2.79 7.71
N LEU A 185 -9.31 -4.00 7.19
CA LEU A 185 -9.86 -5.13 7.95
C LEU A 185 -8.94 -5.53 9.12
N SER A 186 -7.63 -5.59 8.85
CA SER A 186 -6.64 -5.89 9.90
C SER A 186 -6.60 -4.79 10.95
N GLY A 187 -6.59 -3.52 10.53
CA GLY A 187 -6.63 -2.37 11.43
C GLY A 187 -7.90 -2.28 12.26
N PHE A 188 -9.05 -2.62 11.67
CA PHE A 188 -10.33 -2.73 12.37
C PHE A 188 -10.25 -3.77 13.49
N LEU A 189 -9.81 -4.99 13.21
CA LEU A 189 -9.64 -6.00 14.26
C LEU A 189 -8.59 -5.58 15.31
N LEU A 190 -7.46 -5.01 14.88
CA LEU A 190 -6.43 -4.49 15.80
C LEU A 190 -6.92 -3.32 16.63
N GLY A 191 -7.88 -2.54 16.16
CA GLY A 191 -8.52 -1.46 16.92
C GLY A 191 -9.21 -1.98 18.19
N PHE A 192 -9.89 -3.12 18.11
CA PHE A 192 -10.46 -3.78 19.30
C PHE A 192 -9.38 -4.34 20.25
N VAL A 193 -8.16 -4.55 19.75
CA VAL A 193 -7.03 -5.04 20.55
C VAL A 193 -6.28 -3.88 21.24
N PHE A 194 -5.93 -2.85 20.49
CA PHE A 194 -5.05 -1.77 20.93
C PHE A 194 -5.78 -0.49 21.38
N LEU A 195 -6.98 -0.21 20.87
CA LEU A 195 -7.68 1.07 21.04
C LEU A 195 -8.91 0.96 21.98
N ILE A 196 -8.88 0.01 22.92
CA ILE A 196 -10.02 -0.26 23.84
C ILE A 196 -10.41 0.97 24.67
N ARG A 197 -9.43 1.79 25.07
CA ARG A 197 -9.67 3.10 25.70
C ARG A 197 -8.62 4.13 25.31
N PRO A 198 -9.02 5.37 24.98
CA PRO A 198 -8.10 6.48 24.73
C PRO A 198 -7.33 6.86 25.99
N GLN A 199 -6.08 7.30 25.84
CA GLN A 199 -5.17 7.63 26.95
C GLN A 199 -5.43 9.02 27.57
N PHE A 200 -6.66 9.56 27.50
CA PHE A 200 -7.01 10.88 28.08
C PHE A 200 -6.55 11.07 29.54
N SER A 201 -6.32 9.98 30.28
CA SER A 201 -5.80 10.01 31.64
C SER A 201 -4.38 10.58 31.79
N TRP A 202 -3.46 10.43 30.82
CA TRP A 202 -2.06 10.84 31.02
C TRP A 202 -1.81 12.34 30.80
N VAL A 203 -2.47 12.93 29.79
CA VAL A 203 -2.41 14.38 29.54
C VAL A 203 -3.21 15.11 30.62
N SER A 204 -4.38 14.61 31.00
CA SER A 204 -5.14 15.13 32.14
C SER A 204 -4.35 15.04 33.45
N GLN A 205 -3.66 13.92 33.75
CA GLN A 205 -2.86 13.79 34.97
C GLN A 205 -1.71 14.79 35.04
N ARG A 206 -1.02 15.08 33.93
CA ARG A 206 0.07 16.07 33.93
C ARG A 206 -0.41 17.50 34.22
N TYR A 207 -1.63 17.86 33.81
CA TYR A 207 -2.24 19.15 34.16
C TYR A 207 -3.00 19.12 35.50
N ALA A 208 -3.44 17.95 35.98
CA ALA A 208 -4.19 17.77 37.23
C ALA A 208 -3.29 17.58 38.48
N LEU A 209 -1.97 17.72 38.37
CA LEU A 209 -1.02 17.64 39.49
C LEU A 209 -1.17 18.76 40.55
N GLN A 210 -2.21 19.60 40.49
CA GLN A 210 -2.38 20.72 41.42
C GLN A 210 -3.70 20.75 42.21
N THR A 211 -4.65 19.80 42.08
CA THR A 211 -5.84 19.86 42.94
C THR A 211 -6.56 18.51 43.08
N TYR A 212 -6.59 18.00 44.32
CA TYR A 212 -7.42 16.92 44.90
C TYR A 212 -6.89 15.47 44.98
N PRO A 213 -7.20 14.75 46.08
CA PRO A 213 -6.64 13.45 46.40
C PRO A 213 -7.33 12.31 45.63
N SER A 214 -6.51 11.28 45.39
CA SER A 214 -6.78 10.04 44.68
C SER A 214 -8.11 9.37 45.04
N SER A 215 -9.01 9.27 44.06
CA SER A 215 -9.95 8.16 43.98
C SER A 215 -9.41 7.17 42.94
N SER A 216 -9.07 5.98 43.41
CA SER A 216 -8.56 4.87 42.59
C SER A 216 -9.58 4.52 41.50
N PRO A 217 -9.22 4.43 40.21
CA PRO A 217 -10.22 4.15 39.18
C PRO A 217 -10.69 2.70 39.34
N LYS A 218 -12.00 2.45 39.38
CA LYS A 218 -12.53 1.09 39.22
C LYS A 218 -12.29 0.64 37.78
N HIS A 219 -11.14 0.01 37.55
CA HIS A 219 -10.66 -0.52 36.28
C HIS A 219 -11.38 -1.84 35.90
N LYS A 220 -12.64 -1.79 35.49
CA LYS A 220 -13.29 -2.98 34.89
C LYS A 220 -13.67 -2.70 33.44
N PHE A 221 -13.02 -3.41 32.52
CA PHE A 221 -13.47 -3.52 31.13
C PHE A 221 -14.94 -3.96 31.12
N LYS A 222 -15.75 -3.37 30.24
CA LYS A 222 -17.13 -3.86 30.04
C LYS A 222 -17.07 -5.25 29.40
N ALA A 223 -17.99 -6.14 29.74
CA ALA A 223 -17.99 -7.52 29.23
C ALA A 223 -17.92 -7.59 27.69
N TYR A 224 -18.66 -6.73 26.98
CA TYR A 224 -18.61 -6.67 25.51
C TYR A 224 -17.23 -6.26 24.98
N GLN A 225 -16.48 -5.40 25.67
CA GLN A 225 -15.14 -5.00 25.26
C GLN A 225 -14.16 -6.17 25.37
N CYS A 226 -14.30 -6.99 26.41
CA CYS A 226 -13.51 -8.21 26.57
C CYS A 226 -13.86 -9.24 25.48
N ILE A 227 -15.16 -9.42 25.18
CA ILE A 227 -15.62 -10.33 24.12
C ILE A 227 -15.06 -9.91 22.76
N LEU A 228 -15.19 -8.63 22.39
CA LEU A 228 -14.65 -8.09 21.13
C LEU A 228 -13.13 -8.25 21.09
N TRP A 229 -12.42 -7.98 22.18
CA TRP A 229 -10.98 -8.17 22.27
C TRP A 229 -10.55 -9.61 21.99
N VAL A 230 -11.15 -10.60 22.67
CA VAL A 230 -10.82 -12.02 22.48
C VAL A 230 -11.17 -12.47 21.06
N LEU A 231 -12.37 -12.11 20.57
CA LEU A 231 -12.81 -12.49 19.24
C LEU A 231 -11.90 -11.92 18.15
N SER A 232 -11.56 -10.62 18.23
CA SER A 232 -10.66 -9.99 17.29
C SER A 232 -9.26 -10.58 17.32
N LEU A 233 -8.74 -10.95 18.50
CA LEU A 233 -7.45 -11.61 18.62
C LEU A 233 -7.45 -12.98 17.93
N ILE A 234 -8.50 -13.79 18.13
CA ILE A 234 -8.65 -15.10 17.46
C ILE A 234 -8.74 -14.91 15.95
N LEU A 235 -9.57 -13.98 15.48
CA LEU A 235 -9.74 -13.72 14.04
C LEU A 235 -8.45 -13.23 13.38
N LEU A 236 -7.66 -12.40 14.06
CA LEU A 236 -6.35 -11.96 13.58
C LEU A 236 -5.39 -13.14 13.47
N ILE A 237 -5.23 -13.94 14.52
CA ILE A 237 -4.31 -15.08 14.50
C ILE A 237 -4.68 -16.07 13.40
N VAL A 238 -5.96 -16.44 13.31
CA VAL A 238 -6.47 -17.36 12.29
C VAL A 238 -6.32 -16.76 10.89
N GLY A 239 -6.72 -15.51 10.69
CA GLY A 239 -6.67 -14.83 9.40
C GLY A 239 -5.25 -14.68 8.86
N PHE A 240 -4.31 -14.21 9.68
CA PHE A 240 -2.90 -14.10 9.28
C PHE A 240 -2.27 -15.47 9.02
N THR A 241 -2.56 -16.47 9.86
CA THR A 241 -2.01 -17.82 9.67
C THR A 241 -2.54 -18.45 8.38
N LEU A 242 -3.86 -18.43 8.16
CA LEU A 242 -4.47 -18.95 6.95
C LEU A 242 -4.00 -18.21 5.71
N GLY A 243 -3.98 -16.87 5.75
CA GLY A 243 -3.53 -16.06 4.62
C GLY A 243 -2.07 -16.35 4.27
N LEU A 244 -1.19 -16.48 5.26
CA LEU A 244 0.22 -16.82 5.03
C LEU A 244 0.37 -18.24 4.46
N VAL A 245 -0.37 -19.22 4.97
CA VAL A 245 -0.36 -20.59 4.44
C VAL A 245 -0.85 -20.63 3.00
N LEU A 246 -1.93 -19.92 2.66
CA LEU A 246 -2.45 -19.85 1.30
C LEU A 246 -1.44 -19.19 0.35
N LEU A 247 -0.85 -18.07 0.77
CA LEU A 247 0.17 -17.37 0.00
C LEU A 247 1.38 -18.27 -0.28
N LEU A 248 1.93 -18.92 0.75
CA LEU A 248 3.09 -19.80 0.61
C LEU A 248 2.80 -21.08 -0.19
N ARG A 249 1.53 -21.45 -0.34
CA ARG A 249 1.09 -22.52 -1.24
C ARG A 249 0.89 -22.04 -2.69
N GLY A 250 1.05 -20.75 -2.96
CA GLY A 250 0.86 -20.17 -4.29
C GLY A 250 -0.61 -20.10 -4.72
N VAL A 251 -1.54 -20.01 -3.76
CA VAL A 251 -2.98 -19.89 -4.06
C VAL A 251 -3.29 -18.47 -4.53
N ASP A 252 -3.86 -18.35 -5.72
CA ASP A 252 -4.48 -17.11 -6.20
C ASP A 252 -5.99 -17.12 -5.91
N LEU A 253 -6.42 -16.22 -5.01
CA LEU A 253 -7.84 -16.04 -4.69
C LEU A 253 -8.61 -15.31 -5.79
N ASN A 254 -7.92 -14.59 -6.67
CA ASN A 254 -8.55 -13.93 -7.80
C ASN A 254 -9.11 -14.95 -8.82
N ASP A 255 -8.47 -16.12 -8.97
CA ASP A 255 -8.97 -17.21 -9.82
C ASP A 255 -10.32 -17.78 -9.35
N HIS A 256 -10.64 -17.59 -8.06
CA HIS A 256 -11.86 -18.08 -7.44
C HIS A 256 -12.98 -17.02 -7.43
N CYS A 257 -12.76 -15.86 -8.03
CA CYS A 257 -13.67 -14.72 -7.96
C CYS A 257 -13.71 -13.94 -9.29
N SER A 258 -14.80 -14.12 -10.04
CA SER A 258 -14.99 -13.52 -11.38
C SER A 258 -15.11 -12.01 -11.42
N TRP A 259 -15.24 -11.32 -10.28
CA TRP A 259 -15.37 -9.86 -10.20
C TRP A 259 -14.21 -9.20 -9.45
N CYS A 260 -13.32 -9.98 -8.83
CA CYS A 260 -12.28 -9.46 -7.96
C CYS A 260 -11.26 -8.61 -8.73
N HIS A 261 -11.00 -8.91 -10.00
CA HIS A 261 -10.10 -8.08 -10.82
C HIS A 261 -10.59 -6.64 -10.99
N TYR A 262 -11.90 -6.38 -10.95
CA TYR A 262 -12.46 -5.03 -11.01
C TYR A 262 -12.25 -4.21 -9.74
N MET A 263 -11.92 -4.86 -8.61
CA MET A 263 -11.69 -4.16 -7.35
C MET A 263 -10.41 -3.34 -7.35
N SER A 264 -9.40 -3.73 -8.12
CA SER A 264 -8.16 -2.97 -8.25
C SER A 264 -8.09 -2.11 -9.50
N CYS A 265 -8.86 -2.42 -10.54
CA CYS A 265 -8.92 -1.60 -11.73
C CYS A 265 -10.19 -1.83 -12.53
N VAL A 266 -10.95 -0.76 -12.78
CA VAL A 266 -12.10 -0.80 -13.69
C VAL A 266 -11.68 -0.20 -15.04
N PRO A 267 -11.73 -0.94 -16.15
CA PRO A 267 -11.33 -0.42 -17.46
C PRO A 267 -12.33 0.64 -17.94
N THR A 268 -11.83 1.74 -18.52
CA THR A 268 -12.68 2.82 -19.07
C THR A 268 -12.18 3.27 -20.44
N SER A 269 -12.92 4.13 -21.13
CA SER A 269 -12.46 4.71 -22.40
C SER A 269 -11.19 5.57 -22.27
N ARG A 270 -10.82 5.97 -21.04
CA ARG A 270 -9.65 6.81 -20.76
C ARG A 270 -8.42 6.02 -20.26
N TRP A 271 -8.58 4.77 -19.81
CA TRP A 271 -7.45 3.96 -19.33
C TRP A 271 -7.71 2.45 -19.41
N SER A 272 -6.63 1.67 -19.53
CA SER A 272 -6.67 0.20 -19.59
C SER A 272 -6.13 -0.43 -18.29
N CYS A 273 -6.70 -1.57 -17.92
CA CYS A 273 -6.27 -2.41 -16.80
C CYS A 273 -5.39 -3.58 -17.23
N ASN A 274 -4.75 -3.50 -18.42
CA ASN A 274 -3.87 -4.56 -18.90
C ASN A 274 -2.61 -4.68 -18.01
N THR A 275 -2.55 -5.78 -17.26
CA THR A 275 -1.49 -6.10 -16.28
C THR A 275 -0.56 -7.21 -16.78
N GLN A 276 -0.73 -7.66 -18.03
CA GLN A 276 0.10 -8.68 -18.64
C GLN A 276 1.58 -8.23 -18.64
N PRO A 277 2.52 -9.11 -18.27
CA PRO A 277 3.94 -8.81 -18.35
C PRO A 277 4.27 -8.43 -19.79
N VAL A 278 4.77 -7.21 -19.93
CA VAL A 278 5.13 -6.67 -21.24
C VAL A 278 6.41 -7.38 -21.69
N SER A 279 6.29 -8.24 -22.68
CA SER A 279 7.41 -8.87 -23.36
C SER A 279 7.54 -8.32 -24.78
N CYS A 280 8.79 -8.07 -25.20
CA CYS A 280 9.09 -7.69 -26.57
C CYS A 280 10.20 -8.60 -27.11
N MET A 281 10.08 -8.95 -28.38
CA MET A 281 11.18 -9.48 -29.16
C MET A 281 12.07 -8.29 -29.59
N SER A 282 13.38 -8.47 -29.50
CA SER A 282 14.36 -7.46 -29.88
C SER A 282 15.28 -8.00 -30.97
N ASP A 283 15.27 -7.35 -32.14
CA ASP A 283 16.21 -7.62 -33.22
C ASP A 283 17.14 -6.42 -33.39
N GLN A 284 18.44 -6.68 -33.29
CA GLN A 284 19.46 -5.65 -33.47
C GLN A 284 20.23 -5.91 -34.76
N VAL A 285 20.10 -4.99 -35.72
CA VAL A 285 20.82 -5.05 -36.99
C VAL A 285 21.58 -3.73 -37.16
N GLY A 286 22.90 -3.79 -37.01
CA GLY A 286 23.75 -2.59 -36.98
C GLY A 286 23.47 -1.69 -35.77
N GLY A 287 23.41 -0.37 -36.00
CA GLY A 287 23.08 0.64 -34.99
C GLY A 287 21.57 0.87 -34.78
N GLN A 288 20.73 -0.06 -35.24
CA GLN A 288 19.27 0.00 -35.09
C GLN A 288 18.77 -1.18 -34.24
N LEU A 289 17.90 -0.86 -33.29
CA LEU A 289 17.18 -1.80 -32.44
C LEU A 289 15.70 -1.80 -32.85
N THR A 290 15.20 -2.92 -33.37
CA THR A 290 13.78 -3.12 -33.64
C THR A 290 13.16 -3.89 -32.49
N LEU A 291 12.11 -3.32 -31.89
CA LEU A 291 11.33 -3.95 -30.84
C LEU A 291 9.94 -4.28 -31.35
N THR A 292 9.52 -5.52 -31.14
CA THR A 292 8.18 -6.02 -31.49
C THR A 292 7.47 -6.49 -30.23
N CYS A 293 6.33 -5.91 -29.93
CA CYS A 293 5.53 -6.26 -28.76
C CYS A 293 4.82 -7.60 -28.95
N SER A 294 5.07 -8.56 -28.05
CA SER A 294 4.47 -9.90 -28.16
C SER A 294 2.95 -9.91 -28.04
N ASN A 295 2.38 -8.94 -27.30
CA ASN A 295 0.95 -8.97 -26.95
C ASN A 295 0.05 -8.31 -28.01
N ASN A 296 0.57 -7.31 -28.75
CA ASN A 296 -0.23 -6.53 -29.70
C ASN A 296 0.43 -6.37 -31.08
N GLY A 297 1.61 -6.97 -31.30
CA GLY A 297 2.34 -6.94 -32.57
C GLY A 297 2.92 -5.57 -32.96
N LYS A 298 2.81 -4.53 -32.10
CA LYS A 298 3.37 -3.20 -32.39
C LYS A 298 4.88 -3.31 -32.54
N THR A 299 5.38 -2.83 -33.68
CA THR A 299 6.81 -2.85 -33.99
C THR A 299 7.33 -1.42 -34.09
N LYS A 300 8.49 -1.14 -33.51
CA LYS A 300 9.17 0.16 -33.66
C LYS A 300 10.69 0.00 -33.66
N THR A 301 11.33 0.71 -34.58
CA THR A 301 12.79 0.75 -34.70
C THR A 301 13.35 2.01 -34.05
N TYR A 302 14.43 1.84 -33.30
CA TYR A 302 15.15 2.88 -32.56
C TYR A 302 16.61 2.92 -33.00
N SER A 303 17.16 4.10 -33.26
CA SER A 303 18.58 4.26 -33.58
C SER A 303 19.41 4.34 -32.30
N LEU A 304 19.95 3.20 -31.85
CA LEU A 304 20.73 3.06 -30.61
C LEU A 304 21.94 2.15 -30.85
N GLN A 305 23.13 2.63 -30.51
CA GLN A 305 24.34 1.82 -30.49
C GLN A 305 24.50 1.13 -29.13
N SER A 306 24.52 -0.21 -29.13
CA SER A 306 24.74 -1.05 -27.94
C SER A 306 23.85 -0.71 -26.73
N PRO A 307 22.51 -0.83 -26.85
CA PRO A 307 21.59 -0.53 -25.76
C PRO A 307 21.76 -1.50 -24.58
N SER A 308 21.73 -0.98 -23.36
CA SER A 308 21.74 -1.79 -22.14
C SER A 308 20.40 -2.54 -21.96
N PRO A 309 20.37 -3.69 -21.25
CA PRO A 309 19.14 -4.44 -21.01
C PRO A 309 18.01 -3.60 -20.38
N SER A 310 18.35 -2.66 -19.48
CA SER A 310 17.37 -1.76 -18.87
C SER A 310 16.76 -0.77 -19.87
N GLN A 311 17.54 -0.29 -20.84
CA GLN A 311 17.04 0.60 -21.89
C GLN A 311 16.09 -0.16 -22.82
N ILE A 312 16.43 -1.40 -23.19
CA ILE A 312 15.55 -2.28 -23.99
C ILE A 312 14.22 -2.50 -23.26
N GLN A 313 14.28 -2.84 -21.97
CA GLN A 313 13.09 -3.05 -21.14
C GLN A 313 12.21 -1.78 -21.06
N GLY A 314 12.82 -0.60 -20.84
CA GLY A 314 12.09 0.67 -20.75
C GLY A 314 11.41 1.03 -22.08
N LEU A 315 12.11 0.87 -23.21
CA LEU A 315 11.52 1.08 -24.53
C LEU A 315 10.40 0.10 -24.84
N CYS A 316 10.57 -1.17 -24.47
CA CYS A 316 9.55 -2.19 -24.61
C CYS A 316 8.28 -1.83 -23.81
N SER A 317 8.45 -1.41 -22.55
CA SER A 317 7.34 -0.94 -21.71
C SER A 317 6.60 0.26 -22.31
N GLN A 318 7.32 1.17 -22.96
CA GLN A 318 6.73 2.36 -23.60
C GLN A 318 6.04 2.08 -24.94
N LEU A 319 6.45 1.01 -25.64
CA LEU A 319 5.88 0.61 -26.93
C LEU A 319 4.58 -0.18 -26.74
N CYS A 320 4.56 -1.07 -25.75
CA CYS A 320 3.45 -2.00 -25.53
C CYS A 320 2.31 -1.43 -24.68
N ARG A 321 2.58 -0.43 -23.83
CA ARG A 321 1.56 0.29 -23.03
C ARG A 321 1.01 1.48 -23.81
#